data_AF-A0A6L6ER75-F1
#
_entry.id   AF-A0A6L6ER75-F1
#
_cell.length_a   1.000
_cell.length_b   1.000
_cell.length_c   1.000
_cell.angle_alpha   90.00
_cell.angle_beta   90.00
_cell.angle_gamma   90.00
#
_symmetry.space_group_name_H-M   'P 1'
#
loop_
_entity.id
_entity.type
_entity.pdbx_description
1 polymer ?
#
loop_
_entity_poly.entity_id
_entity_poly.type
_entity_poly.pdbx_seq_one_letter_code
_entity_poly.pdbx_strand_id
1 'polypeptide(L)'
;MTQPSAPTPRGTAARRAQRASNDSRTETVGSVPTGSARAPRTTRRQLDPDVLAALEEERDFLLDSLADLEREHDADDVDDADYESLKDAYTSRAADVLRAIADRHELIDASRTPRSWAHTFVTLALVGVLAVGAGWVVFRNAGTRAPGQGLTGDARQDSANLILQAQSATGQASAALQAGDGAKALKYFESAITAYDRALELSPANAEALTYRGWVLHTIAVNSEAAEAAQLDVQALDYLNRAIAVDPNYSDARVFRAILERNAKQFAAAKADLDAVDMNAIPQYMTNLIASVRTDVEAGLR
;
A
#
# COMPACT_ATOMS: atom_id res chain seq x y z
N MET A 1 -11.26 63.93 2.71
CA MET A 1 -12.68 64.04 3.08
C MET A 1 -13.39 62.84 2.48
N THR A 2 -14.01 61.88 3.16
CA THR A 2 -14.25 61.54 4.56
C THR A 2 -14.84 60.11 4.48
N GLN A 3 -14.45 59.14 5.33
CA GLN A 3 -15.29 57.95 5.55
C GLN A 3 -16.61 58.38 6.23
N PRO A 4 -17.68 57.54 6.21
CA PRO A 4 -17.91 56.54 7.29
C PRO A 4 -18.44 55.19 6.73
N SER A 5 -18.09 54.02 7.26
CA SER A 5 -18.45 53.38 8.55
C SER A 5 -19.85 52.72 8.60
N ALA A 6 -19.84 51.45 9.04
CA ALA A 6 -20.92 50.46 9.08
C ALA A 6 -22.10 50.78 10.04
N PRO A 7 -23.06 49.84 10.17
CA PRO A 7 -23.14 49.18 11.48
C PRO A 7 -23.41 47.66 11.44
N THR A 8 -22.82 46.99 12.42
CA THR A 8 -23.17 45.65 12.92
C THR A 8 -24.39 45.75 13.85
N PRO A 9 -25.08 44.63 14.15
CA PRO A 9 -25.36 44.36 15.56
C PRO A 9 -24.93 42.96 16.00
N ARG A 10 -24.36 42.93 17.21
CA ARG A 10 -24.06 41.75 18.04
C ARG A 10 -25.27 41.38 18.89
N GLY A 11 -25.31 40.12 19.34
CA GLY A 11 -25.86 39.72 20.64
C GLY A 11 -26.88 38.58 20.55
N THR A 12 -26.48 37.32 20.77
CA THR A 12 -26.36 36.59 22.05
C THR A 12 -27.68 36.19 22.72
N ALA A 13 -27.67 34.96 23.25
CA ALA A 13 -28.56 34.36 24.24
C ALA A 13 -29.91 33.86 23.70
N ALA A 14 -30.07 32.55 23.48
CA ALA A 14 -30.32 31.52 24.49
C ALA A 14 -31.82 31.30 24.78
N ARG A 15 -32.21 30.04 24.57
CA ARG A 15 -33.19 29.26 25.34
C ARG A 15 -34.68 29.64 25.28
N ARG A 16 -35.46 28.56 25.34
CA ARG A 16 -36.92 28.40 25.52
C ARG A 16 -37.72 28.54 24.23
N ALA A 17 -38.08 27.43 23.60
CA ALA A 17 -39.12 26.47 24.00
C ALA A 17 -40.54 27.00 23.77
N GLN A 18 -41.31 26.14 23.08
CA GLN A 18 -42.75 25.93 23.21
C GLN A 18 -43.69 27.00 22.67
N ARG A 19 -44.36 26.67 21.56
CA ARG A 19 -45.76 26.18 21.49
C ARG A 19 -46.24 26.41 20.05
N ALA A 20 -46.47 25.34 19.29
CA ALA A 20 -47.74 24.63 19.21
C ALA A 20 -48.72 25.28 18.21
N SER A 21 -48.89 24.60 17.08
CA SER A 21 -50.17 24.41 16.38
C SER A 21 -49.92 23.38 15.26
N ASN A 22 -50.33 22.12 15.46
CA ASN A 22 -51.61 21.53 14.99
C ASN A 22 -51.62 21.36 13.46
N ASP A 23 -52.03 20.28 12.81
CA ASP A 23 -52.66 18.98 13.11
C ASP A 23 -52.82 18.40 11.67
N SER A 24 -52.52 17.18 11.25
CA SER A 24 -53.18 15.92 11.59
C SER A 24 -52.96 14.93 10.42
N ARG A 25 -52.73 13.64 10.76
CA ARG A 25 -53.04 12.37 10.02
C ARG A 25 -52.42 12.12 8.64
N THR A 26 -51.80 10.97 8.33
CA THR A 26 -52.21 9.56 8.56
C THR A 26 -51.04 8.59 8.73
N GLU A 27 -51.35 7.46 9.37
CA GLU A 27 -50.52 6.36 9.88
C GLU A 27 -49.75 5.55 8.83
N THR A 28 -48.55 5.09 9.20
CA THR A 28 -48.06 3.74 8.86
C THR A 28 -47.19 3.20 10.00
N VAL A 29 -47.38 1.92 10.27
CA VAL A 29 -46.99 1.15 11.46
C VAL A 29 -45.46 1.01 11.58
N GLY A 30 -44.90 1.46 12.70
CA GLY A 30 -43.53 1.20 13.14
C GLY A 30 -43.54 0.58 14.53
N SER A 31 -43.17 -0.70 14.60
CA SER A 31 -43.08 -1.49 15.83
C SER A 31 -41.99 -0.96 16.75
N VAL A 32 -42.40 -0.64 17.98
CA VAL A 32 -41.55 -0.37 19.14
C VAL A 32 -40.78 -1.65 19.50
N PRO A 33 -39.47 -1.62 19.78
CA PRO A 33 -38.82 -2.75 20.44
C PRO A 33 -39.38 -2.83 21.87
N THR A 34 -40.15 -3.88 22.09
CA THR A 34 -40.74 -4.28 23.37
C THR A 34 -39.69 -4.40 24.46
N GLY A 35 -40.09 -4.00 25.66
CA GLY A 35 -39.22 -3.76 26.80
C GLY A 35 -38.37 -4.95 27.22
N SER A 36 -37.15 -4.65 27.61
CA SER A 36 -36.40 -5.49 28.55
C SER A 36 -37.16 -5.45 29.88
N ALA A 37 -37.95 -6.49 30.14
CA ALA A 37 -38.53 -6.72 31.45
C ALA A 37 -37.39 -6.83 32.46
N ARG A 38 -37.23 -5.80 33.30
CA ARG A 38 -36.28 -5.80 34.41
C ARG A 38 -36.73 -6.93 35.35
N ALA A 39 -35.98 -8.03 35.36
CA ALA A 39 -36.25 -9.14 36.26
C ALA A 39 -36.43 -8.62 37.70
N PRO A 40 -37.40 -9.15 38.47
CA PRO A 40 -37.68 -8.67 39.82
C PRO A 40 -36.41 -8.73 40.67
N ARG A 41 -36.20 -7.72 41.53
CA ARG A 41 -34.95 -7.53 42.30
C ARG A 41 -34.55 -8.77 43.12
N THR A 42 -35.51 -9.64 43.43
CA THR A 42 -35.32 -10.96 44.05
C THR A 42 -34.50 -11.91 43.20
N THR A 43 -34.80 -12.05 41.90
CA THR A 43 -34.08 -12.96 40.98
C THR A 43 -32.65 -12.50 40.69
N ARG A 44 -32.37 -11.20 40.79
CA ARG A 44 -31.00 -10.67 40.60
C ARG A 44 -30.10 -10.97 41.80
N ARG A 45 -30.61 -10.81 43.03
CA ARG A 45 -29.92 -11.25 44.25
C ARG A 45 -29.79 -12.78 44.28
N GLN A 46 -30.81 -13.48 43.76
CA GLN A 46 -30.95 -14.84 43.17
C GLN A 46 -29.79 -15.44 42.36
N LEU A 47 -29.02 -14.61 41.66
CA LEU A 47 -28.02 -15.07 40.67
C LEU A 47 -26.68 -14.34 40.85
N ASP A 48 -26.52 -13.66 41.98
CA ASP A 48 -25.30 -12.94 42.35
C ASP A 48 -24.17 -13.94 42.67
N PRO A 49 -23.03 -13.91 41.95
CA PRO A 49 -21.90 -14.82 42.19
C PRO A 49 -21.26 -14.59 43.56
N ASP A 50 -21.27 -13.36 44.07
CA ASP A 50 -20.64 -13.02 45.35
C ASP A 50 -21.38 -13.65 46.53
N VAL A 51 -22.71 -13.80 46.40
CA VAL A 51 -23.54 -14.48 47.40
C VAL A 51 -23.31 -15.99 47.40
N LEU A 52 -23.08 -16.58 46.23
CA LEU A 52 -22.75 -18.01 46.13
C LEU A 52 -21.39 -18.29 46.77
N ALA A 53 -20.39 -17.47 46.47
CA ALA A 53 -19.05 -17.58 47.07
C ALA A 53 -19.10 -17.46 48.60
N ALA A 54 -19.88 -16.53 49.15
CA ALA A 54 -20.04 -16.38 50.59
C ALA A 54 -20.70 -17.60 51.26
N LEU A 55 -21.67 -18.24 50.59
CA LEU A 55 -22.28 -19.49 51.09
C LEU A 55 -21.31 -20.67 51.03
N GLU A 56 -20.48 -20.75 50.00
CA GLU A 56 -19.44 -21.78 49.90
C GLU A 56 -18.38 -21.63 51.00
N GLU A 57 -17.95 -20.39 51.29
CA GLU A 57 -17.05 -20.10 52.40
C GLU A 57 -17.67 -20.44 53.76
N GLU A 58 -18.96 -20.12 53.97
CA GLU A 58 -19.68 -20.48 55.20
C GLU A 58 -19.83 -22.01 55.36
N ARG A 59 -20.10 -22.74 54.27
CA ARG A 59 -20.12 -24.21 54.27
C ARG A 59 -18.78 -24.76 54.71
N ASP A 60 -17.69 -24.29 54.11
CA ASP A 60 -16.35 -24.81 54.38
C ASP A 60 -15.96 -24.55 55.84
N PHE A 61 -16.26 -23.35 56.35
CA PHE A 61 -16.06 -23.03 57.77
C PHE A 61 -16.85 -23.96 58.71
N LEU A 62 -18.12 -24.26 58.41
CA LEU A 62 -18.95 -25.12 59.25
C LEU A 62 -18.49 -26.57 59.24
N LEU A 63 -18.04 -27.08 58.09
CA LEU A 63 -17.49 -28.43 57.97
C LEU A 63 -16.16 -28.56 58.71
N ASP A 64 -15.30 -27.56 58.60
CA ASP A 64 -14.04 -27.51 59.34
C ASP A 64 -14.30 -27.43 60.86
N SER A 65 -15.27 -26.61 61.29
CA SER A 65 -15.65 -26.48 62.70
C SER A 65 -16.26 -27.77 63.27
N LEU A 66 -17.05 -28.51 62.49
CA LEU A 66 -17.55 -29.83 62.88
C LEU A 66 -16.40 -30.82 63.07
N ALA A 67 -15.45 -30.85 62.12
CA ALA A 67 -14.29 -31.72 62.21
C ALA A 67 -13.36 -31.35 63.37
N ASP A 68 -13.28 -30.07 63.75
CA ASP A 68 -12.51 -29.62 64.91
C ASP A 68 -13.21 -29.98 66.22
N LEU A 69 -14.53 -29.77 66.30
CA LEU A 69 -15.34 -30.17 67.45
C LEU A 69 -15.26 -31.68 67.72
N GLU A 70 -15.25 -32.52 66.66
CA GLU A 70 -15.03 -33.96 66.78
C GLU A 70 -13.66 -34.29 67.36
N ARG A 71 -12.60 -33.57 66.96
CA ARG A 71 -11.25 -33.78 67.51
C ARG A 71 -11.14 -33.35 68.97
N GLU A 72 -11.76 -32.23 69.35
CA GLU A 72 -11.76 -31.74 70.73
C GLU A 72 -12.54 -32.68 71.65
N HIS A 73 -13.65 -33.25 71.18
CA HIS A 73 -14.39 -34.28 71.91
C HIS A 73 -13.61 -35.59 72.05
N ASP A 74 -12.97 -36.07 70.97
CA ASP A 74 -12.09 -37.25 71.01
C ASP A 74 -10.88 -37.07 71.96
N ALA A 75 -10.47 -35.82 72.21
CA ALA A 75 -9.42 -35.45 73.15
C ALA A 75 -9.89 -35.27 74.60
N ASP A 76 -11.20 -35.43 74.87
CA ASP A 76 -11.85 -35.18 76.17
C ASP A 76 -11.77 -33.70 76.62
N ASP A 77 -11.57 -32.77 75.67
CA ASP A 77 -11.47 -31.32 75.92
C ASP A 77 -12.86 -30.63 75.97
N VAL A 78 -13.92 -31.29 75.48
CA VAL A 78 -15.31 -30.83 75.47
C VAL A 78 -16.20 -31.94 76.04
N ASP A 79 -17.14 -31.61 76.92
CA ASP A 79 -18.04 -32.61 77.50
C ASP A 79 -19.11 -33.12 76.52
N ASP A 80 -19.67 -34.30 76.78
CA ASP A 80 -20.65 -34.95 75.90
C ASP A 80 -21.90 -34.11 75.65
N ALA A 81 -22.35 -33.32 76.64
CA ALA A 81 -23.58 -32.55 76.52
C ALA A 81 -23.38 -31.32 75.63
N ASP A 82 -22.26 -30.64 75.80
CA ASP A 82 -21.85 -29.50 75.00
C ASP A 82 -21.50 -29.93 73.57
N TYR A 83 -20.83 -31.08 73.40
CA TYR A 83 -20.53 -31.68 72.09
C TYR A 83 -21.81 -31.92 71.29
N GLU A 84 -22.79 -32.65 71.84
CA GLU A 84 -24.02 -32.97 71.14
C GLU A 84 -24.81 -31.69 70.79
N SER A 85 -24.89 -30.72 71.70
CA SER A 85 -25.57 -29.45 71.43
C SER A 85 -24.91 -28.63 70.32
N LEU A 86 -23.57 -28.55 70.30
CA LEU A 86 -22.82 -27.80 69.29
C LEU A 86 -22.84 -28.52 67.94
N LYS A 87 -22.71 -29.84 67.95
CA LYS A 87 -22.78 -30.68 66.74
C LYS A 87 -24.13 -30.57 66.07
N ASP A 88 -25.22 -30.63 66.81
CA ASP A 88 -26.57 -30.46 66.27
C ASP A 88 -26.75 -29.07 65.63
N ALA A 89 -26.27 -28.02 66.32
CA ALA A 89 -26.35 -26.65 65.82
C ALA A 89 -25.54 -26.46 64.52
N TYR A 90 -24.30 -26.95 64.47
CA TYR A 90 -23.46 -26.86 63.27
C TYR A 90 -24.00 -27.72 62.14
N THR A 91 -24.48 -28.93 62.42
CA THR A 91 -25.06 -29.84 61.42
C THR A 91 -26.31 -29.24 60.79
N SER A 92 -27.20 -28.66 61.60
CA SER A 92 -28.39 -27.98 61.09
C SER A 92 -28.02 -26.81 60.17
N ARG A 93 -27.07 -25.97 60.60
CA ARG A 93 -26.64 -24.81 59.81
C ARG A 93 -25.94 -25.22 58.51
N ALA A 94 -25.09 -26.23 58.54
CA ALA A 94 -24.43 -26.75 57.35
C ALA A 94 -25.46 -27.30 56.34
N ALA A 95 -26.49 -28.01 56.83
CA ALA A 95 -27.56 -28.50 55.97
C ALA A 95 -28.35 -27.36 55.29
N ASP A 96 -28.59 -26.25 55.99
CA ASP A 96 -29.29 -25.09 55.42
C ASP A 96 -28.44 -24.37 54.35
N VAL A 97 -27.15 -24.20 54.59
CA VAL A 97 -26.21 -23.61 53.62
C VAL A 97 -26.10 -24.47 52.37
N LEU A 98 -25.97 -25.79 52.52
CA LEU A 98 -25.88 -26.73 51.40
C LEU A 98 -27.14 -26.71 50.51
N ARG A 99 -28.34 -26.62 51.11
CA ARG A 99 -29.59 -26.46 50.35
C ARG A 99 -29.62 -25.13 49.59
N ALA A 100 -29.20 -24.04 50.22
CA ALA A 100 -29.16 -22.72 49.59
C ALA A 100 -28.20 -22.67 48.37
N ILE A 101 -27.07 -23.37 48.44
CA ILE A 101 -26.14 -23.54 47.31
C ILE A 101 -26.79 -24.35 46.18
N ALA A 102 -27.42 -25.49 46.51
CA ALA A 102 -28.06 -26.36 45.53
C ALA A 102 -29.19 -25.65 44.77
N ASP A 103 -30.09 -24.96 45.47
CA ASP A 103 -31.18 -24.19 44.89
C ASP A 103 -30.66 -23.12 43.90
N ARG A 104 -29.52 -22.49 44.23
CA ARG A 104 -28.91 -21.48 43.36
C ARG A 104 -28.28 -22.08 42.11
N HIS A 105 -27.64 -23.24 42.21
CA HIS A 105 -27.12 -23.93 41.03
C HIS A 105 -28.24 -24.30 40.05
N GLU A 106 -29.40 -24.76 40.54
CA GLU A 106 -30.56 -25.02 39.69
C GLU A 106 -31.08 -23.74 39.00
N LEU A 107 -31.11 -22.61 39.71
CA LEU A 107 -31.49 -21.32 39.13
C LEU A 107 -30.51 -20.84 38.04
N ILE A 108 -29.21 -21.03 38.27
CA ILE A 108 -28.17 -20.69 37.29
C ILE A 108 -28.35 -21.54 36.03
N ASP A 109 -28.55 -22.85 36.18
CA ASP A 109 -28.75 -23.74 35.04
C ASP A 109 -30.06 -23.46 34.29
N ALA A 110 -31.15 -23.15 35.01
CA ALA A 110 -32.42 -22.74 34.40
C ALA A 110 -32.32 -21.41 33.64
N SER A 111 -31.37 -20.53 34.01
CA SER A 111 -31.16 -19.23 33.35
C SER A 111 -30.33 -19.30 32.07
N ARG A 112 -29.68 -20.44 31.77
CA ARG A 112 -28.88 -20.63 30.56
C ARG A 112 -29.79 -20.79 29.35
N THR A 113 -29.93 -19.76 28.52
CA THR A 113 -30.62 -19.87 27.23
C THR A 113 -29.87 -20.82 26.29
N PRO A 114 -30.55 -21.72 25.55
CA PRO A 114 -29.89 -22.59 24.57
C PRO A 114 -29.24 -21.73 23.48
N ARG A 115 -27.92 -21.85 23.33
CA ARG A 115 -27.16 -21.12 22.32
C ARG A 115 -27.61 -21.57 20.93
N SER A 116 -28.21 -20.68 20.15
CA SER A 116 -28.67 -20.99 18.78
C SER A 116 -27.48 -21.10 17.82
N TRP A 117 -26.86 -22.28 17.79
CA TRP A 117 -25.72 -22.58 16.93
C TRP A 117 -25.96 -22.24 15.45
N ALA A 118 -27.21 -22.27 14.98
CA ALA A 118 -27.58 -21.84 13.63
C ALA A 118 -27.12 -20.40 13.31
N HIS A 119 -27.33 -19.44 14.21
CA HIS A 119 -26.90 -18.06 13.99
C HIS A 119 -25.38 -17.92 14.02
N THR A 120 -24.70 -18.68 14.89
CA THR A 120 -23.23 -18.71 14.93
C THR A 120 -22.64 -19.26 13.63
N PHE A 121 -23.22 -20.34 13.09
CA PHE A 121 -22.82 -20.88 11.79
C PHE A 121 -23.08 -19.90 10.65
N VAL A 122 -24.23 -19.21 10.63
CA VAL A 122 -24.53 -18.20 9.61
C VAL A 122 -23.52 -17.04 9.65
N THR A 123 -23.17 -16.55 10.84
CA THR A 123 -22.17 -15.47 10.97
C THR A 123 -20.78 -15.90 10.50
N LEU A 124 -20.35 -17.13 10.84
CA LEU A 124 -19.06 -17.66 10.40
C LEU A 124 -19.03 -17.88 8.88
N ALA A 125 -20.12 -18.38 8.29
CA ALA A 125 -20.25 -18.56 6.86
C ALA A 125 -20.17 -17.21 6.11
N LEU A 126 -20.86 -16.17 6.61
CA LEU A 126 -20.84 -14.84 6.02
C LEU A 126 -19.41 -14.24 6.00
N VAL A 127 -18.70 -14.35 7.13
CA VAL A 127 -17.30 -13.89 7.24
C VAL A 127 -16.39 -14.67 6.29
N GLY A 128 -16.57 -15.99 6.20
CA GLY A 128 -15.83 -16.84 5.26
C GLY A 128 -16.04 -16.43 3.81
N VAL A 129 -17.29 -16.19 3.39
CA VAL A 129 -17.63 -15.75 2.04
C VAL A 129 -17.01 -14.38 1.73
N LEU A 130 -17.04 -13.44 2.67
CA LEU A 130 -16.40 -12.13 2.50
C LEU A 130 -14.87 -12.25 2.33
N ALA A 131 -14.22 -13.09 3.15
CA ALA A 131 -12.78 -13.31 3.06
C ALA A 131 -12.38 -13.95 1.72
N VAL A 132 -13.13 -14.96 1.27
CA VAL A 132 -12.90 -15.63 -0.03
C VAL A 132 -13.17 -14.66 -1.18
N GLY A 133 -14.25 -13.88 -1.12
CA GLY A 133 -14.58 -12.87 -2.14
C GLY A 133 -13.50 -11.80 -2.27
N ALA A 134 -13.01 -11.27 -1.15
CA ALA A 134 -11.90 -10.32 -1.14
C ALA A 134 -10.62 -10.95 -1.72
N GLY A 135 -10.30 -12.18 -1.33
CA GLY A 135 -9.18 -12.94 -1.88
C GLY A 135 -9.28 -13.16 -3.39
N TRP A 136 -10.47 -13.46 -3.90
CA TRP A 136 -10.73 -13.65 -5.32
C TRP A 136 -10.63 -12.36 -6.14
N VAL A 137 -11.14 -11.23 -5.61
CA VAL A 137 -11.00 -9.91 -6.24
C VAL A 137 -9.52 -9.49 -6.32
N VAL A 138 -8.76 -9.72 -5.24
CA VAL A 138 -7.32 -9.49 -5.23
C VAL A 138 -6.62 -10.39 -6.23
N PHE A 139 -6.91 -11.70 -6.27
CA PHE A 139 -6.34 -12.62 -7.24
C PHE A 139 -6.63 -12.23 -8.70
N ARG A 140 -7.86 -11.79 -9.01
CA ARG A 140 -8.25 -11.38 -10.37
C ARG A 140 -7.58 -10.07 -10.82
N ASN A 141 -7.37 -9.14 -9.90
CA ASN A 141 -6.74 -7.84 -10.20
C ASN A 141 -5.21 -7.84 -10.00
N ALA A 142 -4.67 -8.78 -9.24
CA ALA A 142 -3.24 -9.00 -9.12
C ALA A 142 -2.77 -9.78 -10.35
N GLY A 143 -2.35 -9.04 -11.38
CA GLY A 143 -1.48 -9.60 -12.40
C GLY A 143 -0.33 -10.34 -11.72
N THR A 144 -0.05 -11.55 -12.19
CA THR A 144 1.00 -12.43 -11.65
C THR A 144 2.31 -11.68 -11.54
N ARG A 145 2.72 -11.32 -10.32
CA ARG A 145 4.08 -10.84 -10.05
C ARG A 145 4.97 -12.07 -9.98
N ALA A 146 5.92 -12.16 -10.91
CA ALA A 146 6.90 -13.24 -10.88
C ALA A 146 7.82 -13.05 -9.66
N PRO A 147 8.27 -14.13 -8.99
CA PRO A 147 9.20 -14.03 -7.88
C PRO A 147 10.52 -13.37 -8.36
N GLY A 148 10.87 -12.19 -7.82
CA GLY A 148 12.12 -11.48 -8.13
C GLY A 148 11.97 -9.99 -8.50
N GLN A 149 10.75 -9.49 -8.72
CA GLN A 149 10.50 -8.12 -9.17
C GLN A 149 10.45 -7.11 -8.01
N GLY A 150 11.58 -6.42 -7.78
CA GLY A 150 11.68 -5.32 -6.82
C GLY A 150 11.33 -3.95 -7.45
N LEU A 151 10.60 -3.13 -6.69
CA LEU A 151 9.97 -1.85 -7.09
C LEU A 151 10.89 -0.80 -7.79
N THR A 152 12.21 -0.89 -7.66
CA THR A 152 13.16 0.06 -8.26
C THR A 152 14.19 -0.60 -9.19
N GLY A 153 14.21 -1.93 -9.24
CA GLY A 153 15.06 -2.71 -10.15
C GLY A 153 14.39 -2.92 -11.50
N ASP A 154 13.08 -3.20 -11.49
CA ASP A 154 12.29 -3.49 -12.69
C ASP A 154 12.31 -2.33 -13.69
N ALA A 155 12.01 -1.10 -13.28
CA ALA A 155 11.99 0.04 -14.22
C ALA A 155 13.36 0.33 -14.88
N ARG A 156 14.46 0.10 -14.15
CA ARG A 156 15.83 0.25 -14.72
C ARG A 156 16.17 -0.92 -15.64
N GLN A 157 15.78 -2.13 -15.25
CA GLN A 157 15.99 -3.33 -16.06
C GLN A 157 15.14 -3.31 -17.33
N ASP A 158 13.90 -2.84 -17.24
CA ASP A 158 12.99 -2.59 -18.35
C ASP A 158 13.54 -1.51 -19.29
N SER A 159 14.06 -0.40 -18.73
CA SER A 159 14.75 0.63 -19.52
C SER A 159 15.98 0.06 -20.25
N ALA A 160 16.80 -0.74 -19.58
CA ALA A 160 17.96 -1.38 -20.20
C ALA A 160 17.57 -2.37 -21.31
N ASN A 161 16.52 -3.16 -21.10
CA ASN A 161 15.99 -4.07 -22.12
C ASN A 161 15.46 -3.31 -23.34
N LEU A 162 14.79 -2.17 -23.13
CA LEU A 162 14.32 -1.30 -24.21
C LEU A 162 15.48 -0.67 -24.98
N ILE A 163 16.55 -0.25 -24.30
CA ILE A 163 17.77 0.25 -24.97
C ILE A 163 18.40 -0.86 -25.83
N LEU A 164 18.51 -2.08 -25.30
CA LEU A 164 19.02 -3.23 -26.06
C LEU A 164 18.15 -3.55 -27.28
N GLN A 165 16.82 -3.51 -27.12
CA GLN A 165 15.88 -3.67 -28.23
C GLN A 165 16.09 -2.58 -29.30
N ALA A 166 16.27 -1.33 -28.86
CA ALA A 166 16.50 -0.20 -29.75
C ALA A 166 17.81 -0.36 -30.54
N GLN A 167 18.90 -0.73 -29.86
CA GLN A 167 20.20 -1.01 -30.48
C GLN A 167 20.12 -2.15 -31.49
N SER A 168 19.40 -3.22 -31.17
CA SER A 168 19.16 -4.33 -32.10
C SER A 168 18.43 -3.85 -33.36
N ALA A 169 17.38 -3.04 -33.20
CA ALA A 169 16.64 -2.45 -34.31
C ALA A 169 17.52 -1.48 -35.12
N THR A 170 18.37 -0.66 -34.48
CA THR A 170 19.35 0.19 -35.18
C THR A 170 20.31 -0.65 -36.02
N GLY A 171 20.83 -1.76 -35.48
CA GLY A 171 21.70 -2.67 -36.23
C GLY A 171 21.00 -3.30 -37.44
N GLN A 172 19.73 -3.70 -37.29
CA GLN A 172 18.91 -4.20 -38.39
C GLN A 172 18.65 -3.12 -39.45
N ALA A 173 18.44 -1.87 -39.03
CA ALA A 173 18.28 -0.73 -39.92
C ALA A 173 19.55 -0.47 -40.73
N SER A 174 20.71 -0.44 -40.09
CA SER A 174 22.00 -0.29 -40.77
C SER A 174 22.25 -1.43 -41.75
N ALA A 175 21.94 -2.67 -41.38
CA ALA A 175 22.06 -3.82 -42.28
C ALA A 175 21.13 -3.68 -43.52
N ALA A 176 19.90 -3.20 -43.32
CA ALA A 176 18.96 -2.95 -44.41
C ALA A 176 19.44 -1.82 -45.34
N LEU A 177 19.99 -0.72 -44.81
CA LEU A 177 20.61 0.33 -45.63
C LEU A 177 21.76 -0.21 -46.48
N GLN A 178 22.63 -1.04 -45.90
CA GLN A 178 23.74 -1.64 -46.64
C GLN A 178 23.28 -2.63 -47.72
N ALA A 179 22.10 -3.24 -47.55
CA ALA A 179 21.45 -4.04 -48.57
C ALA A 179 20.69 -3.21 -49.62
N GLY A 180 20.67 -1.89 -49.50
CA GLY A 180 19.95 -0.98 -50.41
C GLY A 180 18.44 -0.89 -50.15
N ASP A 181 17.95 -1.42 -49.03
CA ASP A 181 16.51 -1.43 -48.68
C ASP A 181 16.20 -0.31 -47.69
N GLY A 182 16.12 0.93 -48.20
CA GLY A 182 15.83 2.12 -47.40
C GLY A 182 14.46 2.09 -46.71
N ALA A 183 13.45 1.51 -47.35
CA ALA A 183 12.11 1.41 -46.78
C ALA A 183 12.09 0.47 -45.56
N LYS A 184 12.80 -0.66 -45.64
CA LYS A 184 12.97 -1.57 -44.51
C LYS A 184 13.84 -0.95 -43.41
N ALA A 185 14.88 -0.23 -43.78
CA ALA A 185 15.71 0.49 -42.82
C ALA A 185 14.88 1.50 -42.02
N LEU A 186 14.04 2.30 -42.68
CA LEU A 186 13.18 3.27 -42.02
C LEU A 186 12.25 2.62 -40.98
N LYS A 187 11.62 1.48 -41.31
CA LYS A 187 10.80 0.72 -40.36
C LYS A 187 11.57 0.29 -39.11
N TYR A 188 12.82 -0.13 -39.28
CA TYR A 188 13.66 -0.50 -38.13
C TYR A 188 14.12 0.73 -37.33
N PHE A 189 14.42 1.84 -37.98
CA PHE A 189 14.72 3.09 -37.27
C PHE A 189 13.51 3.62 -36.47
N GLU A 190 12.31 3.57 -37.03
CA GLU A 190 11.07 3.90 -36.30
C GLU A 190 10.86 3.00 -35.08
N SER A 191 11.13 1.69 -35.24
CA SER A 191 11.10 0.75 -34.12
C SER A 191 12.15 1.08 -33.06
N ALA A 192 13.36 1.50 -33.46
CA ALA A 192 14.42 1.90 -32.55
C ALA A 192 14.03 3.16 -31.77
N ILE A 193 13.51 4.18 -32.45
CA ILE A 193 13.01 5.42 -31.83
C ILE A 193 11.93 5.09 -30.80
N THR A 194 10.96 4.25 -31.16
CA THR A 194 9.88 3.85 -30.24
C THR A 194 10.42 3.19 -28.97
N ALA A 195 11.43 2.32 -29.10
CA ALA A 195 12.05 1.67 -27.96
C ALA A 195 12.87 2.65 -27.10
N TYR A 196 13.62 3.57 -27.71
CA TYR A 196 14.30 4.64 -26.97
C TYR A 196 13.33 5.59 -26.28
N ASP A 197 12.22 5.95 -26.90
CA ASP A 197 11.19 6.80 -26.30
C ASP A 197 10.64 6.16 -25.04
N ARG A 198 10.27 4.88 -25.10
CA ARG A 198 9.83 4.12 -23.91
C ARG A 198 10.93 4.01 -22.86
N ALA A 199 12.18 3.81 -23.26
CA ALA A 199 13.30 3.77 -22.32
C ALA A 199 13.45 5.11 -21.59
N LEU A 200 13.25 6.23 -22.29
CA LEU A 200 13.30 7.59 -21.74
C LEU A 200 12.06 7.95 -20.92
N GLU A 201 10.91 7.35 -21.18
CA GLU A 201 9.75 7.46 -20.27
C GLU A 201 10.04 6.84 -18.90
N LEU A 202 10.73 5.70 -18.88
CA LEU A 202 11.14 5.03 -17.64
C LEU A 202 12.35 5.67 -16.97
N SER A 203 13.29 6.18 -17.77
CA SER A 203 14.53 6.80 -17.32
C SER A 203 14.85 8.07 -18.12
N PRO A 204 14.22 9.22 -17.77
CA PRO A 204 14.33 10.47 -18.56
C PRO A 204 15.74 11.05 -18.66
N ALA A 205 16.62 10.70 -17.70
CA ALA A 205 18.00 11.13 -17.62
C ALA A 205 18.97 10.00 -17.96
N ASN A 206 18.59 9.07 -18.84
CA ASN A 206 19.51 8.05 -19.34
C ASN A 206 20.32 8.62 -20.52
N ALA A 207 21.62 8.90 -20.27
CA ALA A 207 22.51 9.50 -21.27
C ALA A 207 22.69 8.63 -22.52
N GLU A 208 22.77 7.31 -22.37
CA GLU A 208 22.88 6.35 -23.48
C GLU A 208 21.64 6.42 -24.38
N ALA A 209 20.44 6.32 -23.81
CA ALA A 209 19.19 6.39 -24.57
C ALA A 209 19.02 7.75 -25.28
N LEU A 210 19.32 8.86 -24.61
CA LEU A 210 19.30 10.19 -25.22
C LEU A 210 20.28 10.25 -26.42
N THR A 211 21.51 9.79 -26.21
CA THR A 211 22.58 9.84 -27.22
C THR A 211 22.24 9.04 -28.46
N TYR A 212 21.90 7.76 -28.28
CA TYR A 212 21.68 6.87 -29.41
C TYR A 212 20.36 7.13 -30.12
N ARG A 213 19.34 7.66 -29.43
CA ARG A 213 18.14 8.18 -30.08
C ARG A 213 18.46 9.37 -30.98
N GLY A 214 19.25 10.33 -30.49
CA GLY A 214 19.71 11.46 -31.28
C GLY A 214 20.50 11.01 -32.52
N TRP A 215 21.37 10.02 -32.35
CA TRP A 215 22.12 9.43 -33.46
C TRP A 215 21.23 8.75 -34.51
N VAL A 216 20.20 8.01 -34.08
CA VAL A 216 19.21 7.42 -35.00
C VAL A 216 18.48 8.50 -35.79
N LEU A 217 18.07 9.60 -35.15
CA LEU A 217 17.44 10.73 -35.86
C LEU A 217 18.37 11.32 -36.94
N HIS A 218 19.63 11.56 -36.62
CA HIS A 218 20.61 12.03 -37.60
C HIS A 218 20.81 11.01 -38.74
N THR A 219 20.83 9.71 -38.41
CA THR A 219 20.96 8.66 -39.42
C THR A 219 19.77 8.66 -40.38
N ILE A 220 18.55 8.88 -39.89
CA ILE A 220 17.38 9.07 -40.75
C ILE A 220 17.57 10.34 -41.59
N ALA A 221 17.99 11.45 -40.98
CA ALA A 221 18.20 12.73 -41.66
C ALA A 221 19.13 12.61 -42.88
N VAL A 222 20.26 11.90 -42.73
CA VAL A 222 21.24 11.67 -43.81
C VAL A 222 20.64 10.91 -44.99
N ASN A 223 19.56 10.15 -44.78
CA ASN A 223 18.87 9.37 -45.80
C ASN A 223 17.51 9.96 -46.22
N SER A 224 17.17 11.16 -45.74
CA SER A 224 15.92 11.86 -46.01
C SER A 224 16.12 13.06 -46.93
N GLU A 225 15.01 13.61 -47.43
CA GLU A 225 15.01 14.86 -48.19
C GLU A 225 15.47 16.05 -47.34
N ALA A 226 16.09 17.06 -47.96
CA ALA A 226 16.80 18.13 -47.25
C ALA A 226 15.94 18.88 -46.21
N ALA A 227 14.66 19.11 -46.50
CA ALA A 227 13.76 19.81 -45.59
C ALA A 227 13.44 18.99 -44.31
N GLU A 228 13.30 17.67 -44.46
CA GLU A 228 13.08 16.75 -43.34
C GLU A 228 14.38 16.53 -42.56
N ALA A 229 15.50 16.37 -43.28
CA ALA A 229 16.82 16.21 -42.71
C ALA A 229 17.16 17.34 -41.72
N ALA A 230 16.90 18.60 -42.10
CA ALA A 230 17.15 19.75 -41.23
C ALA A 230 16.36 19.69 -39.91
N GLN A 231 15.10 19.23 -39.95
CA GLN A 231 14.28 19.12 -38.74
C GLN A 231 14.73 17.97 -37.83
N LEU A 232 15.13 16.85 -38.44
CA LEU A 232 15.66 15.70 -37.72
C LEU A 232 17.01 16.01 -37.07
N ASP A 233 17.89 16.74 -37.75
CA ASP A 233 19.20 17.16 -37.21
C ASP A 233 19.05 18.13 -36.03
N VAL A 234 18.08 19.05 -36.09
CA VAL A 234 17.77 19.94 -34.94
C VAL A 234 17.31 19.11 -33.73
N GLN A 235 16.45 18.11 -33.94
CA GLN A 235 16.04 17.21 -32.87
C GLN A 235 17.21 16.36 -32.36
N ALA A 236 18.05 15.84 -33.25
CA ALA A 236 19.23 15.07 -32.88
C ALA A 236 20.17 15.89 -31.97
N LEU A 237 20.44 17.16 -32.33
CA LEU A 237 21.23 18.07 -31.50
C LEU A 237 20.60 18.32 -30.12
N ASP A 238 19.27 18.48 -30.02
CA ASP A 238 18.59 18.62 -28.73
C ASP A 238 18.85 17.40 -27.82
N TYR A 239 18.68 16.19 -28.35
CA TYR A 239 18.93 14.96 -27.60
C TYR A 239 20.39 14.83 -27.15
N LEU A 240 21.34 15.17 -28.02
CA LEU A 240 22.77 15.14 -27.69
C LEU A 240 23.15 16.19 -26.65
N ASN A 241 22.59 17.38 -26.74
CA ASN A 241 22.77 18.42 -25.72
C ASN A 241 22.23 17.97 -24.36
N ARG A 242 21.06 17.34 -24.33
CA ARG A 242 20.47 16.78 -23.10
C ARG A 242 21.33 15.65 -22.55
N ALA A 243 21.87 14.77 -23.39
CA ALA A 243 22.76 13.69 -22.96
C ALA A 243 24.02 14.26 -22.27
N ILE A 244 24.65 15.27 -22.87
CA ILE A 244 25.85 15.92 -22.31
C ILE A 244 25.52 16.71 -21.03
N ALA A 245 24.32 17.29 -20.93
CA ALA A 245 23.87 17.96 -19.71
C ALA A 245 23.64 16.98 -18.55
N VAL A 246 23.17 15.77 -18.85
CA VAL A 246 22.96 14.68 -17.89
C VAL A 246 24.28 14.06 -17.46
N ASP A 247 25.14 13.72 -18.43
CA ASP A 247 26.47 13.15 -18.20
C ASP A 247 27.51 13.85 -19.09
N PRO A 248 28.22 14.86 -18.56
CA PRO A 248 29.26 15.59 -19.31
C PRO A 248 30.44 14.73 -19.78
N ASN A 249 30.62 13.54 -19.21
CA ASN A 249 31.70 12.62 -19.52
C ASN A 249 31.27 11.52 -20.52
N TYR A 250 29.99 11.50 -20.92
CA TYR A 250 29.48 10.53 -21.90
C TYR A 250 30.03 10.84 -23.29
N SER A 251 31.16 10.20 -23.62
CA SER A 251 31.99 10.55 -24.78
C SER A 251 31.26 10.37 -26.11
N ASP A 252 30.43 9.34 -26.24
CA ASP A 252 29.65 9.08 -27.46
C ASP A 252 28.77 10.29 -27.84
N ALA A 253 28.14 10.95 -26.87
CA ALA A 253 27.32 12.13 -27.13
C ALA A 253 28.13 13.30 -27.71
N ARG A 254 29.34 13.52 -27.20
CA ARG A 254 30.25 14.56 -27.70
C ARG A 254 30.74 14.23 -29.11
N VAL A 255 31.10 12.97 -29.37
CA VAL A 255 31.50 12.51 -30.71
C VAL A 255 30.37 12.76 -31.70
N PHE A 256 29.15 12.33 -31.38
CA PHE A 256 28.00 12.53 -32.26
C PHE A 256 27.65 14.01 -32.43
N ARG A 257 27.71 14.82 -31.37
CA ARG A 257 27.45 16.26 -31.50
C ARG A 257 28.50 16.95 -32.36
N ALA A 258 29.78 16.63 -32.20
CA ALA A 258 30.85 17.16 -33.04
C ALA A 258 30.66 16.83 -34.52
N ILE A 259 30.12 15.65 -34.86
CA ILE A 259 29.79 15.27 -36.25
C ILE A 259 28.72 16.19 -36.83
N LEU A 260 27.66 16.46 -36.08
CA LEU A 260 26.56 17.34 -36.50
C LEU A 260 27.03 18.79 -36.60
N GLU A 261 27.83 19.27 -35.64
CA GLU A 261 28.41 20.60 -35.65
C GLU A 261 29.37 20.79 -36.84
N ARG A 262 30.20 19.79 -37.15
CA ARG A 262 31.05 19.77 -38.33
C ARG A 262 30.23 19.83 -39.62
N ASN A 263 29.10 19.10 -39.71
CA ASN A 263 28.18 19.20 -40.84
C ASN A 263 27.59 20.60 -40.99
N ALA A 264 27.27 21.24 -39.86
CA ALA A 264 26.79 22.62 -39.78
C ALA A 264 27.90 23.68 -39.93
N LYS A 265 29.14 23.28 -40.22
CA LYS A 265 30.34 24.14 -40.32
C LYS A 265 30.67 24.91 -39.04
N GLN A 266 30.18 24.45 -37.89
CA GLN A 266 30.49 24.99 -36.57
C GLN A 266 31.79 24.38 -36.03
N PHE A 267 32.89 24.56 -36.77
CA PHE A 267 34.15 23.85 -36.53
C PHE A 267 34.77 24.14 -35.15
N ALA A 268 34.59 25.35 -34.61
CA ALA A 268 35.09 25.69 -33.27
C ALA A 268 34.37 24.90 -32.16
N ALA A 269 33.04 24.74 -32.27
CA ALA A 269 32.25 23.94 -31.33
C ALA A 269 32.63 22.45 -31.44
N ALA A 270 32.70 21.94 -32.68
CA ALA A 270 33.08 20.56 -32.94
C ALA A 270 34.47 20.23 -32.36
N LYS A 271 35.44 21.16 -32.52
CA LYS A 271 36.77 21.01 -31.91
C LYS A 271 36.69 20.90 -30.39
N ALA A 272 35.92 21.78 -29.74
CA ALA A 272 35.79 21.79 -28.28
C ALA A 272 35.22 20.46 -27.75
N ASP A 273 34.26 19.87 -28.45
CA ASP A 273 33.73 18.56 -28.08
C ASP A 273 34.73 17.43 -28.30
N LEU A 274 35.41 17.41 -29.44
CA LEU A 274 36.42 16.39 -29.74
C LEU A 274 37.62 16.42 -28.78
N ASP A 275 37.97 17.60 -28.25
CA ASP A 275 39.03 17.76 -27.25
C ASP A 275 38.60 17.24 -25.87
N ALA A 276 37.29 17.19 -25.59
CA ALA A 276 36.72 16.73 -24.34
C ALA A 276 36.32 15.24 -24.33
N VAL A 277 36.56 14.51 -25.43
CA VAL A 277 36.31 13.06 -25.52
C VAL A 277 37.39 12.27 -24.78
N ASP A 278 36.97 11.37 -23.89
CA ASP A 278 37.87 10.36 -23.32
C ASP A 278 38.03 9.20 -24.29
N MET A 279 39.20 9.13 -24.95
CA MET A 279 39.51 8.09 -25.93
C MET A 279 39.55 6.67 -25.33
N ASN A 280 39.64 6.53 -24.00
CA ASN A 280 39.60 5.22 -23.34
C ASN A 280 38.17 4.74 -23.07
N ALA A 281 37.19 5.65 -23.12
CA ALA A 281 35.79 5.39 -22.83
C ALA A 281 34.95 5.10 -24.09
N ILE A 282 35.57 5.09 -25.27
CA ILE A 282 34.89 4.90 -26.57
C ILE A 282 35.27 3.58 -27.23
N PRO A 283 34.36 2.96 -28.02
CA PRO A 283 34.69 1.81 -28.84
C PRO A 283 35.73 2.13 -29.92
N GLN A 284 36.60 1.16 -30.23
CA GLN A 284 37.69 1.32 -31.22
C GLN A 284 37.21 1.76 -32.61
N TYR A 285 35.99 1.38 -33.01
CA TYR A 285 35.44 1.79 -34.31
C TYR A 285 35.21 3.31 -34.38
N MET A 286 34.98 3.99 -33.24
CA MET A 286 34.80 5.44 -33.18
C MET A 286 36.14 6.19 -33.28
N THR A 287 37.28 5.58 -32.95
CA THR A 287 38.58 6.24 -33.01
C THR A 287 38.91 6.72 -34.43
N ASN A 288 38.63 5.90 -35.44
CA ASN A 288 38.83 6.25 -36.84
C ASN A 288 37.86 7.37 -37.28
N LEU A 289 36.62 7.32 -36.80
CA LEU A 289 35.63 8.35 -37.06
C LEU A 289 36.07 9.70 -36.48
N ILE A 290 36.56 9.74 -35.24
CA ILE A 290 37.05 10.96 -34.60
C ILE A 290 38.26 11.53 -35.34
N ALA A 291 39.22 10.69 -35.73
CA ALA A 291 40.39 11.15 -36.50
C ALA A 291 39.97 11.81 -37.82
N SER A 292 38.98 11.23 -38.51
CA SER A 292 38.40 11.80 -39.72
C SER A 292 37.74 13.16 -39.44
N VAL A 293 36.85 13.24 -38.44
CA VAL A 293 36.14 14.49 -38.09
C VAL A 293 37.12 15.57 -37.63
N ARG A 294 38.17 15.23 -36.89
CA ARG A 294 39.21 16.18 -36.46
C ARG A 294 39.93 16.79 -37.67
N THR A 295 40.22 15.99 -38.70
CA THR A 295 40.85 16.46 -39.93
C THR A 295 39.96 17.47 -40.65
N ASP A 296 38.66 17.17 -40.79
CA ASP A 296 37.67 18.09 -41.39
C ASP A 296 37.58 19.41 -40.61
N VAL A 297 37.54 19.32 -39.28
CA VAL A 297 37.44 20.46 -38.37
C VAL A 297 38.68 21.34 -38.45
N GLU A 298 39.88 20.76 -38.47
CA GLU A 298 41.14 21.50 -38.62
C GLU A 298 41.22 22.20 -39.98
N ALA A 299 40.77 21.54 -41.05
CA ALA A 299 40.73 22.14 -42.38
C ALA A 299 39.74 23.31 -42.44
N GLY A 300 38.57 23.19 -41.79
CA GLY A 300 37.56 24.24 -41.74
C GLY A 300 37.91 25.45 -40.85
N LEU A 301 38.91 25.33 -39.98
CA LEU A 301 39.42 26.41 -39.13
C LEU A 301 40.57 27.22 -39.77
N ARG A 302 41.13 26.74 -40.89
CA ARG A 302 42.19 27.43 -41.65
C ARG A 302 41.60 28.42 -42.64
#